data_AF-A0A497N4K3-F1
#
_entry.id   AF-A0A497N4K3-F1
#
_cell.length_a   1.000
_cell.length_b   1.000
_cell.length_c   1.000
_cell.angle_alpha   90.00
_cell.angle_beta   90.00
_cell.angle_gamma   90.00
#
_symmetry.space_group_name_H-M   'P 1'
#
loop_
_entity.id
_entity.type
_entity.pdbx_description
1 polymer ?
#
loop_
_entity_poly.entity_id
_entity_poly.type
_entity_poly.pdbx_seq_one_letter_code
_entity_poly.pdbx_strand_id
1 'polypeptide(L)'
;MLSGYSRTNGDMGARNHVAIIPTAGCVNDFIRKIEQNVPGTVPILHHQGCAQLKPDLEQVTQILIGLGINPNVTGVLVVSLGCESIVPQEVVDGIASSGKPVSFLSLHEEGGYTKALQKGIDVASKMCVEANTQERKPFSLEDLVLGIKCGASDTTSGLVANPVIGVVVDRVIDAGGTVIFGETTEIIGAEHILAKRAVNQRVSKRVYEIVERMEAKAKALGVDMRGSQPTGGNIRGGLTSIEEKSLGA
;
A
#
# COMPACT_ATOMS: atom_id res chain seq x y z
N MET A 1 -7.08 23.04 9.60
CA MET A 1 -5.76 22.91 8.94
C MET A 1 -5.09 21.65 9.48
N LEU A 2 -4.60 20.81 8.57
CA LEU A 2 -3.80 19.63 8.93
C LEU A 2 -2.32 20.04 9.03
N SER A 3 -1.47 19.14 9.52
CA SER A 3 -0.04 19.38 9.68
C SER A 3 0.76 18.12 9.34
N GLY A 4 1.77 18.26 8.48
CA GLY A 4 2.52 17.14 7.91
C GLY A 4 3.86 17.58 7.31
N TYR A 5 4.49 16.71 6.53
CA TYR A 5 5.85 16.88 6.01
C TYR A 5 5.79 17.10 4.51
N SER A 6 6.26 18.27 4.06
CA SER A 6 6.35 18.59 2.64
C SER A 6 7.48 17.81 1.99
N ARG A 7 7.23 17.27 0.79
CA ARG A 7 8.20 16.55 -0.02
C ARG A 7 8.67 17.40 -1.19
N THR A 8 9.84 17.07 -1.72
CA THR A 8 10.48 17.80 -2.83
C THR A 8 9.66 17.77 -4.12
N ASN A 9 8.82 16.74 -4.30
CA ASN A 9 7.90 16.61 -5.43
C ASN A 9 6.55 17.34 -5.24
N GLY A 10 6.36 18.05 -4.11
CA GLY A 10 5.13 18.77 -3.79
C GLY A 10 4.13 17.98 -2.94
N ASP A 11 4.30 16.67 -2.79
CA ASP A 11 3.38 15.85 -1.98
C ASP A 11 3.51 16.17 -0.48
N MET A 12 2.44 15.85 0.26
CA MET A 12 2.38 16.00 1.72
C MET A 12 2.29 14.64 2.42
N GLY A 13 3.26 14.34 3.29
CA GLY A 13 3.23 13.19 4.19
C GLY A 13 2.58 13.51 5.53
N ALA A 14 1.63 12.70 5.99
CA ALA A 14 1.11 12.78 7.35
C ALA A 14 2.09 12.22 8.41
N ARG A 15 3.13 11.51 7.97
CA ARG A 15 4.20 10.89 8.79
C ARG A 15 5.57 11.13 8.16
N ASN A 16 6.63 10.80 8.91
CA ASN A 16 8.02 10.96 8.49
C ASN A 16 8.86 9.70 8.75
N HIS A 17 8.51 8.60 8.10
CA HIS A 17 9.11 7.30 8.35
C HIS A 17 10.41 7.11 7.58
N VAL A 18 11.39 6.51 8.24
CA VAL A 18 12.52 5.84 7.58
C VAL A 18 12.09 4.40 7.33
N ALA A 19 11.87 4.04 6.08
CA ALA A 19 11.40 2.70 5.71
C ALA A 19 12.59 1.74 5.52
N ILE A 20 12.45 0.50 6.00
CA ILE A 20 13.36 -0.59 5.66
C ILE A 20 12.57 -1.59 4.82
N ILE A 21 12.95 -1.74 3.55
CA ILE A 21 12.20 -2.49 2.55
C ILE A 21 13.02 -3.72 2.12
N PRO A 22 12.53 -4.95 2.35
CA PRO A 22 13.12 -6.15 1.79
C PRO A 22 12.84 -6.23 0.28
N THR A 23 13.78 -6.77 -0.49
CA THR A 23 13.54 -7.24 -1.86
C THR A 23 13.08 -8.71 -1.90
N ALA A 24 13.19 -9.42 -0.78
CA ALA A 24 12.69 -10.77 -0.60
C ALA A 24 12.36 -11.06 0.88
N GLY A 25 11.37 -11.92 1.11
CA GLY A 25 10.96 -12.30 2.47
C GLY A 25 12.05 -12.96 3.31
N CYS A 26 13.10 -13.51 2.68
CA CYS A 26 14.22 -14.16 3.35
C CYS A 26 15.03 -13.23 4.26
N VAL A 27 14.98 -11.90 4.06
CA VAL A 27 15.70 -10.93 4.91
C VAL A 27 14.79 -10.24 5.95
N ASN A 28 13.53 -10.68 6.10
CA ASN A 28 12.60 -10.07 7.04
C ASN A 28 13.12 -10.06 8.48
N ASP A 29 13.68 -11.17 8.95
CA ASP A 29 14.22 -11.26 10.31
C ASP A 29 15.46 -10.39 10.51
N PHE A 30 16.29 -10.27 9.47
CA PHE A 30 17.43 -9.36 9.47
C PHE A 30 16.98 -7.89 9.56
N ILE A 31 15.94 -7.51 8.79
CA ILE A 31 15.35 -6.17 8.86
C ILE A 31 14.79 -5.88 10.25
N ARG A 32 14.09 -6.84 10.87
CA ARG A 32 13.63 -6.71 12.27
C ARG A 32 14.79 -6.49 13.24
N LYS A 33 15.96 -7.09 12.97
CA LYS A 33 17.15 -6.86 13.80
C LYS A 33 17.70 -5.45 13.65
N ILE A 34 17.64 -4.84 12.47
CA ILE A 34 17.96 -3.41 12.31
C ILE A 34 16.95 -2.55 13.08
N GLU A 35 15.64 -2.80 12.91
CA GLU A 35 14.59 -2.04 13.59
C GLU A 35 14.70 -2.09 15.11
N GLN A 36 15.00 -3.25 15.68
CA GLN A 36 15.26 -3.42 17.12
C GLN A 36 16.41 -2.56 17.65
N ASN A 37 17.43 -2.28 16.80
CA ASN A 37 18.58 -1.47 17.17
C ASN A 37 18.41 0.01 16.80
N VAL A 38 17.47 0.34 15.90
CA VAL A 38 17.18 1.71 15.46
C VAL A 38 15.67 2.00 15.59
N PRO A 39 15.19 2.24 16.82
CA PRO A 39 13.81 2.66 17.05
C PRO A 39 13.48 3.93 16.24
N GLY A 40 12.36 3.91 15.52
CA GLY A 40 11.93 5.00 14.63
C GLY A 40 12.00 4.65 13.13
N THR A 41 12.64 3.54 12.79
CA THR A 41 12.49 2.91 11.48
C THR A 41 11.18 2.15 11.37
N VAL A 42 10.68 1.95 10.15
CA VAL A 42 9.47 1.18 9.85
C VAL A 42 9.81 0.05 8.90
N PRO A 43 9.78 -1.21 9.36
CA PRO A 43 10.05 -2.37 8.52
C PRO A 43 8.81 -2.69 7.69
N ILE A 44 8.92 -2.66 6.37
CA ILE A 44 7.82 -2.93 5.43
C ILE A 44 7.96 -4.37 4.92
N LEU A 45 7.62 -5.32 5.78
CA LEU A 45 7.86 -6.75 5.54
C LEU A 45 6.86 -7.35 4.54
N HIS A 46 7.31 -8.29 3.72
CA HIS A 46 6.46 -9.09 2.84
C HIS A 46 6.96 -10.54 2.76
N HIS A 47 6.11 -11.45 2.29
CA HIS A 47 6.43 -12.89 2.20
C HIS A 47 6.80 -13.33 0.78
N GLN A 48 6.75 -12.42 -0.21
CA GLN A 48 7.14 -12.71 -1.58
C GLN A 48 8.62 -13.12 -1.66
N GLY A 49 8.90 -14.17 -2.43
CA GLY A 49 10.22 -14.78 -2.53
C GLY A 49 10.53 -15.24 -3.95
N CYS A 50 11.45 -16.19 -4.11
CA CYS A 50 11.78 -16.75 -5.41
C CYS A 50 10.64 -17.62 -5.98
N ALA A 51 10.73 -18.00 -7.25
CA ALA A 51 9.76 -18.84 -7.98
C ALA A 51 8.39 -18.18 -8.26
N GLN A 52 8.35 -16.85 -8.34
CA GLN A 52 7.21 -16.11 -8.87
C GLN A 52 7.25 -16.06 -10.40
N LEU A 53 6.07 -15.92 -11.03
CA LEU A 53 5.99 -15.66 -12.47
C LEU A 53 6.42 -14.22 -12.76
N LYS A 54 6.87 -13.96 -13.99
CA LYS A 54 7.32 -12.62 -14.40
C LYS A 54 6.31 -11.50 -14.10
N PRO A 55 4.99 -11.64 -14.40
CA PRO A 55 4.02 -10.60 -14.06
C PRO A 55 3.88 -10.35 -12.55
N ASP A 56 4.07 -11.39 -11.73
CA ASP A 56 4.02 -11.27 -10.27
C ASP A 56 5.26 -10.54 -9.76
N LEU A 57 6.45 -10.87 -10.30
CA LEU A 57 7.69 -10.15 -10.00
C LEU A 57 7.59 -8.67 -10.34
N GLU A 58 7.09 -8.34 -11.53
CA GLU A 58 6.85 -6.95 -11.95
C GLU A 58 5.89 -6.24 -10.99
N GLN A 59 4.80 -6.89 -10.59
CA GLN A 59 3.85 -6.34 -9.63
C GLN A 59 4.49 -6.10 -8.26
N VAL A 60 5.29 -7.03 -7.74
CA VAL A 60 5.99 -6.86 -6.45
C VAL A 60 6.99 -5.72 -6.56
N THR A 61 7.83 -5.66 -7.60
CA THR A 61 8.78 -4.57 -7.83
C THR A 61 8.07 -3.21 -7.82
N GLN A 62 6.95 -3.07 -8.54
CA GLN A 62 6.17 -1.82 -8.56
C GLN A 62 5.58 -1.47 -7.19
N ILE A 63 5.12 -2.47 -6.42
CA ILE A 63 4.62 -2.26 -5.07
C ILE A 63 5.74 -1.78 -4.13
N LEU A 64 6.93 -2.40 -4.18
CA LEU A 64 8.07 -2.00 -3.35
C LEU A 64 8.53 -0.57 -3.67
N ILE A 65 8.59 -0.21 -4.95
CA ILE A 65 8.85 1.17 -5.38
C ILE A 65 7.76 2.11 -4.83
N GLY A 66 6.49 1.77 -5.03
CA GLY A 66 5.33 2.51 -4.52
C GLY A 66 5.39 2.78 -3.01
N LEU A 67 5.80 1.78 -2.23
CA LEU A 67 5.98 1.90 -0.78
C LEU A 67 7.13 2.86 -0.43
N GLY A 68 8.25 2.81 -1.15
CA GLY A 68 9.37 3.74 -0.94
C GLY A 68 9.06 5.19 -1.35
N ILE A 69 8.30 5.39 -2.42
CA ILE A 69 7.93 6.73 -2.89
C ILE A 69 6.73 7.33 -2.15
N ASN A 70 6.05 6.57 -1.29
CA ASN A 70 4.91 7.06 -0.50
C ASN A 70 5.25 8.35 0.29
N PRO A 71 4.42 9.41 0.28
CA PRO A 71 4.74 10.68 0.96
C PRO A 71 5.00 10.58 2.47
N ASN A 72 4.55 9.51 3.14
CA ASN A 72 4.84 9.25 4.55
C ASN A 72 6.27 8.75 4.81
N VAL A 73 7.02 8.41 3.75
CA VAL A 73 8.40 7.92 3.81
C VAL A 73 9.36 9.02 3.40
N THR A 74 10.36 9.30 4.24
CA THR A 74 11.39 10.31 4.01
C THR A 74 12.74 9.76 3.56
N GLY A 75 13.01 8.49 3.85
CA GLY A 75 14.25 7.82 3.47
C GLY A 75 14.03 6.32 3.48
N VAL A 76 14.79 5.61 2.65
CA VAL A 76 14.59 4.17 2.44
C VAL A 76 15.92 3.42 2.51
N LEU A 77 15.97 2.38 3.33
CA LEU A 77 16.99 1.33 3.26
C LEU A 77 16.40 0.11 2.56
N VAL A 78 16.83 -0.16 1.34
CA VAL A 78 16.50 -1.39 0.60
C VAL A 78 17.48 -2.48 1.00
N VAL A 79 16.98 -3.62 1.46
CA VAL A 79 17.79 -4.75 1.92
C VAL A 79 17.53 -5.97 1.05
N SER A 80 18.63 -6.53 0.55
CA SER A 80 18.68 -7.68 -0.34
C SER A 80 19.42 -8.84 0.31
N LEU A 81 18.98 -10.07 0.02
CA LEU A 81 19.79 -11.23 0.33
C LEU A 81 20.93 -11.35 -0.70
N GLY A 82 20.59 -11.20 -1.97
CA GLY A 82 21.49 -11.25 -3.12
C GLY A 82 21.23 -12.43 -4.07
N CYS A 83 20.11 -13.14 -3.91
CA CYS A 83 19.74 -14.30 -4.75
C CYS A 83 18.26 -14.31 -5.18
N GLU A 84 17.53 -13.26 -4.84
CA GLU A 84 16.13 -13.11 -5.21
C GLU A 84 15.90 -12.91 -6.71
N SER A 85 14.68 -13.23 -7.17
CA SER A 85 14.29 -13.07 -8.57
C SER A 85 13.96 -11.63 -8.95
N ILE A 86 13.65 -10.78 -7.97
CA ILE A 86 13.52 -9.34 -8.17
C ILE A 86 14.92 -8.76 -8.37
N VAL A 87 15.07 -7.81 -9.29
CA VAL A 87 16.32 -7.06 -9.47
C VAL A 87 16.35 -5.92 -8.44
N PRO A 88 17.17 -5.97 -7.38
CA PRO A 88 17.13 -4.98 -6.31
C PRO A 88 17.40 -3.56 -6.81
N GLN A 89 18.26 -3.43 -7.80
CA GLN A 89 18.62 -2.14 -8.38
C GLN A 89 17.41 -1.45 -9.03
N GLU A 90 16.47 -2.18 -9.63
CA GLU A 90 15.25 -1.58 -10.18
C GLU A 90 14.39 -0.93 -9.08
N VAL A 91 14.33 -1.55 -7.90
CA VAL A 91 13.63 -0.99 -6.74
C VAL A 91 14.36 0.25 -6.23
N VAL A 92 15.68 0.19 -6.09
CA VAL A 92 16.51 1.32 -5.64
C VAL A 92 16.37 2.51 -6.59
N ASP A 93 16.54 2.31 -7.90
CA ASP A 93 16.46 3.36 -8.91
C ASP A 93 15.04 3.92 -9.03
N GLY A 94 14.03 3.04 -8.98
CA GLY A 94 12.63 3.44 -8.97
C GLY A 94 12.30 4.37 -7.79
N ILE A 95 12.82 4.07 -6.60
CA ILE A 95 12.65 4.94 -5.42
C ILE A 95 13.46 6.23 -5.56
N ALA A 96 14.72 6.13 -6.00
CA ALA A 96 15.60 7.28 -6.20
C ALA A 96 15.03 8.30 -7.18
N SER A 97 14.27 7.85 -8.18
CA SER A 97 13.60 8.72 -9.16
C SER A 97 12.62 9.74 -8.53
N SER A 98 12.13 9.46 -7.32
CA SER A 98 11.30 10.41 -6.54
C SER A 98 12.10 11.53 -5.87
N GLY A 99 13.44 11.49 -5.93
CA GLY A 99 14.34 12.43 -5.27
C GLY A 99 14.55 12.15 -3.78
N LYS A 100 14.04 11.03 -3.25
CA LYS A 100 14.24 10.63 -1.86
C LYS A 100 15.59 9.96 -1.65
N PRO A 101 16.21 10.13 -0.46
CA PRO A 101 17.40 9.37 -0.11
C PRO A 101 17.06 7.88 -0.01
N VAL A 102 17.76 7.07 -0.81
CA VAL A 102 17.69 5.62 -0.78
C VAL A 102 19.09 5.05 -0.59
N SER A 103 19.21 4.02 0.24
CA SER A 103 20.44 3.25 0.43
C SER A 103 20.16 1.78 0.19
N PHE A 104 21.19 1.07 -0.25
CA PHE A 104 21.13 -0.35 -0.58
C PHE A 104 22.09 -1.15 0.28
N LEU A 105 21.66 -2.34 0.71
CA LEU A 105 22.43 -3.28 1.50
C LEU A 105 22.19 -4.71 0.98
N SER A 106 23.25 -5.38 0.53
CA SER A 106 23.19 -6.78 0.07
C SER A 106 23.93 -7.69 1.05
N LEU A 107 23.21 -8.58 1.75
CA LEU A 107 23.80 -9.43 2.80
C LEU A 107 24.96 -10.29 2.29
N HIS A 108 24.88 -10.80 1.05
CA HIS A 108 25.94 -11.60 0.45
C HIS A 108 27.22 -10.79 0.15
N GLU A 109 27.11 -9.47 -0.03
CA GLU A 109 28.24 -8.61 -0.41
C GLU A 109 28.96 -8.00 0.81
N GLU A 110 28.33 -7.96 1.99
CA GLU A 110 28.91 -7.31 3.18
C GLU A 110 29.93 -8.17 3.96
N GLY A 111 30.23 -9.39 3.48
CA GLY A 111 31.25 -10.24 4.09
C GLY A 111 30.87 -10.77 5.49
N GLY A 112 29.58 -10.97 5.74
CA GLY A 112 29.04 -11.66 6.92
C GLY A 112 27.92 -10.92 7.64
N TYR A 113 27.08 -11.67 8.35
CA TYR A 113 25.88 -11.17 9.03
C TYR A 113 26.15 -9.96 9.96
N THR A 114 27.17 -10.07 10.83
CA THR A 114 27.46 -9.00 11.81
C THR A 114 27.88 -7.69 11.16
N LYS A 115 28.66 -7.75 10.07
CA LYS A 115 29.07 -6.56 9.32
C LYS A 115 27.89 -5.93 8.59
N ALA A 116 27.06 -6.76 7.94
CA ALA A 116 25.83 -6.31 7.30
C ALA A 116 24.90 -5.61 8.30
N LEU A 117 24.72 -6.21 9.49
CA LEU A 117 23.85 -5.67 10.53
C LEU A 117 24.37 -4.32 11.03
N GLN A 118 25.68 -4.20 11.31
CA GLN A 118 26.26 -2.93 11.74
C GLN A 118 26.07 -1.84 10.67
N LYS A 119 26.36 -2.15 9.40
CA LYS A 119 26.15 -1.21 8.29
C LYS A 119 24.69 -0.79 8.16
N GLY A 120 23.76 -1.74 8.28
CA GLY A 120 22.32 -1.45 8.27
C GLY A 120 21.90 -0.53 9.41
N ILE A 121 22.40 -0.76 10.63
CA ILE A 121 22.18 0.10 11.80
C ILE A 121 22.72 1.51 11.56
N ASP A 122 23.95 1.64 11.05
CA ASP A 122 24.61 2.93 10.84
C ASP A 122 23.83 3.77 9.80
N VAL A 123 23.46 3.15 8.67
CA VAL A 123 22.70 3.80 7.60
C VAL A 123 21.32 4.23 8.10
N ALA A 124 20.58 3.32 8.74
CA ALA A 124 19.25 3.61 9.26
C ALA A 124 19.27 4.70 10.34
N SER A 125 20.25 4.65 11.26
CA SER A 125 20.42 5.66 12.31
C SER A 125 20.67 7.04 11.72
N LYS A 126 21.53 7.15 10.70
CA LYS A 126 21.78 8.41 10.01
C LYS A 126 20.51 8.96 9.36
N MET A 127 19.74 8.12 8.66
CA MET A 127 18.46 8.53 8.07
C MET A 127 17.46 9.02 9.13
N CYS A 128 17.40 8.37 10.29
CA CYS A 128 16.52 8.80 11.39
C CYS A 128 16.95 10.16 11.96
N VAL A 129 18.24 10.43 12.09
CA VAL A 129 18.76 11.75 12.51
C VAL A 129 18.32 12.82 11.50
N GLU A 130 18.49 12.57 10.21
CA GLU A 130 18.07 13.50 9.15
C GLU A 130 16.54 13.72 9.16
N ALA A 131 15.76 12.65 9.31
CA ALA A 131 14.30 12.72 9.42
C ALA A 131 13.83 13.60 10.58
N ASN A 132 14.53 13.56 11.73
CA ASN A 132 14.18 14.35 12.91
C ASN A 132 14.45 15.84 12.76
N THR A 133 15.24 16.26 11.77
CA THR A 133 15.47 17.69 11.47
C THR A 133 14.32 18.32 10.68
N GLN A 134 13.40 17.52 10.15
CA GLN A 134 12.30 18.01 9.31
C GLN A 134 11.13 18.46 10.17
N GLU A 135 10.68 19.68 9.92
CA GLU A 135 9.54 20.26 10.64
C GLU A 135 8.23 20.03 9.90
N ARG A 136 7.15 19.93 10.68
CA ARG A 136 5.81 19.85 10.11
C ARG A 136 5.35 21.22 9.61
N LYS A 137 4.70 21.23 8.45
CA LYS A 137 4.09 22.39 7.82
C LYS A 137 2.57 22.25 7.76
N PRO A 138 1.81 23.36 7.86
CA PRO A 138 0.37 23.36 7.61
C PRO A 138 0.06 22.90 6.19
N PHE A 139 -1.03 22.16 6.02
CA PHE A 139 -1.58 21.81 4.70
C PHE A 139 -3.11 21.65 4.76
N SER A 140 -3.75 21.62 3.59
CA SER A 140 -5.21 21.67 3.44
C SER A 140 -5.79 20.27 3.12
N LEU A 141 -7.10 20.17 2.89
CA LEU A 141 -7.69 18.90 2.45
C LEU A 141 -7.36 18.58 0.98
N GLU A 142 -6.95 19.57 0.20
CA GLU A 142 -6.60 19.40 -1.22
C GLU A 142 -5.33 18.55 -1.40
N ASP A 143 -4.41 18.60 -0.44
CA ASP A 143 -3.17 17.84 -0.47
C ASP A 143 -3.35 16.38 0.01
N LEU A 144 -4.56 16.00 0.44
CA LEU A 144 -4.81 14.71 1.06
C LEU A 144 -5.10 13.63 0.00
N VAL A 145 -4.39 12.50 0.13
CA VAL A 145 -4.75 11.25 -0.53
C VAL A 145 -5.29 10.28 0.52
N LEU A 146 -6.60 10.05 0.51
CA LEU A 146 -7.31 9.22 1.48
C LEU A 146 -7.63 7.84 0.88
N GLY A 147 -7.02 6.79 1.43
CA GLY A 147 -7.42 5.41 1.16
C GLY A 147 -8.56 4.98 2.09
N ILE A 148 -9.61 4.37 1.54
CA ILE A 148 -10.73 3.82 2.30
C ILE A 148 -10.81 2.30 2.09
N LYS A 149 -11.18 1.60 3.17
CA LYS A 149 -11.31 0.15 3.18
C LYS A 149 -12.28 -0.31 4.27
N CYS A 150 -13.04 -1.35 3.99
CA CYS A 150 -13.86 -2.08 4.94
C CYS A 150 -13.02 -3.12 5.71
N GLY A 151 -13.49 -3.45 6.90
CA GLY A 151 -12.92 -4.52 7.73
C GLY A 151 -13.84 -5.74 7.73
N ALA A 152 -14.65 -5.85 8.78
CA ALA A 152 -15.65 -6.91 8.92
C ALA A 152 -17.05 -6.31 8.71
N SER A 153 -17.49 -6.26 7.45
CA SER A 153 -18.81 -5.71 7.12
C SER A 153 -19.94 -6.49 7.83
N ASP A 154 -20.88 -5.75 8.38
CA ASP A 154 -22.08 -6.22 9.07
C ASP A 154 -23.31 -5.41 8.63
N THR A 155 -24.47 -5.72 9.19
CA THR A 155 -25.74 -5.01 8.91
C THR A 155 -25.69 -3.51 9.20
N THR A 156 -24.82 -3.05 10.10
CA THR A 156 -24.70 -1.63 10.45
C THR A 156 -23.76 -0.86 9.53
N SER A 157 -22.87 -1.56 8.84
CA SER A 157 -21.80 -0.96 8.03
C SER A 157 -22.36 -0.06 6.93
N GLY A 158 -23.28 -0.56 6.12
CA GLY A 158 -23.96 0.20 5.07
C GLY A 158 -25.02 1.19 5.55
N LEU A 159 -25.39 1.14 6.83
CA LEU A 159 -26.42 2.01 7.43
C LEU A 159 -25.83 3.17 8.22
N VAL A 160 -24.61 3.03 8.74
CA VAL A 160 -24.01 4.00 9.68
C VAL A 160 -22.60 4.37 9.26
N ALA A 161 -21.64 3.46 9.37
CA ALA A 161 -20.22 3.78 9.22
C ALA A 161 -19.88 4.22 7.78
N ASN A 162 -20.32 3.45 6.78
CA ASN A 162 -19.99 3.73 5.38
C ASN A 162 -20.68 5.00 4.86
N PRO A 163 -21.95 5.29 5.19
CA PRO A 163 -22.54 6.60 4.91
C PRO A 163 -21.78 7.77 5.52
N VAL A 164 -21.30 7.64 6.78
CA VAL A 164 -20.47 8.69 7.42
C VAL A 164 -19.15 8.87 6.67
N ILE A 165 -18.49 7.77 6.28
CA ILE A 165 -17.28 7.84 5.45
C ILE A 165 -17.58 8.46 4.08
N GLY A 166 -18.74 8.20 3.47
CA GLY A 166 -19.20 8.85 2.25
C GLY A 166 -19.23 10.38 2.37
N VAL A 167 -19.77 10.90 3.48
CA VAL A 167 -19.76 12.35 3.76
C VAL A 167 -18.34 12.89 3.93
N VAL A 168 -17.43 12.13 4.55
CA VAL A 168 -16.02 12.52 4.67
C VAL A 168 -15.34 12.55 3.31
N VAL A 169 -15.59 11.54 2.47
CA VAL A 169 -15.08 11.42 1.11
C VAL A 169 -15.52 12.60 0.26
N ASP A 170 -16.80 12.94 0.28
CA ASP A 170 -17.33 14.09 -0.47
C ASP A 170 -16.63 15.39 -0.04
N ARG A 171 -16.43 15.61 1.27
CA ARG A 171 -15.71 16.79 1.77
C ARG A 171 -14.25 16.87 1.33
N VAL A 172 -13.57 15.72 1.22
CA VAL A 172 -12.18 15.67 0.74
C VAL A 172 -12.14 15.98 -0.76
N ILE A 173 -13.03 15.37 -1.54
CA ILE A 173 -13.14 15.58 -2.99
C ILE A 173 -13.52 17.04 -3.30
N ASP A 174 -14.50 17.60 -2.60
CA ASP A 174 -14.95 19.00 -2.77
C ASP A 174 -13.84 20.00 -2.47
N ALA A 175 -12.90 19.64 -1.60
CA ALA A 175 -11.72 20.43 -1.29
C ALA A 175 -10.55 20.22 -2.27
N GLY A 176 -10.69 19.36 -3.29
CA GLY A 176 -9.66 19.06 -4.28
C GLY A 176 -8.74 17.88 -3.93
N GLY A 177 -9.00 17.19 -2.82
CA GLY A 177 -8.24 16.01 -2.40
C GLY A 177 -8.58 14.76 -3.23
N THR A 178 -7.81 13.69 -3.02
CA THR A 178 -7.98 12.42 -3.72
C THR A 178 -8.46 11.32 -2.78
N VAL A 179 -9.41 10.49 -3.23
CA VAL A 179 -9.88 9.31 -2.49
C VAL A 179 -9.65 8.05 -3.31
N ILE A 180 -9.16 6.99 -2.66
CA ILE A 180 -8.89 5.68 -3.26
C ILE A 180 -9.70 4.62 -2.53
N PHE A 181 -10.54 3.91 -3.27
CA PHE A 181 -11.25 2.71 -2.82
C PHE A 181 -10.64 1.47 -3.50
N GLY A 182 -10.19 0.50 -2.71
CA GLY A 182 -9.34 -0.61 -3.21
C GLY A 182 -10.00 -1.99 -3.31
N GLU A 183 -11.25 -2.15 -2.91
CA GLU A 183 -11.82 -3.48 -2.65
C GLU A 183 -12.71 -3.98 -3.78
N THR A 184 -12.10 -4.56 -4.82
CA THR A 184 -12.85 -5.06 -5.99
C THR A 184 -13.97 -6.04 -5.64
N THR A 185 -13.78 -6.92 -4.66
CA THR A 185 -14.83 -7.88 -4.25
C THR A 185 -16.00 -7.22 -3.55
N GLU A 186 -15.83 -6.02 -2.99
CA GLU A 186 -16.87 -5.28 -2.30
C GLU A 186 -17.81 -4.56 -3.26
N ILE A 187 -17.50 -4.50 -4.56
CA ILE A 187 -18.36 -3.83 -5.56
C ILE A 187 -19.07 -4.80 -6.49
N ILE A 188 -18.87 -6.11 -6.35
CA ILE A 188 -19.49 -7.13 -7.22
C ILE A 188 -20.99 -7.22 -6.90
N GLY A 189 -21.83 -7.00 -7.91
CA GLY A 189 -23.28 -6.83 -7.76
C GLY A 189 -23.71 -5.36 -7.75
N ALA A 190 -22.80 -4.42 -7.47
CA ALA A 190 -23.05 -2.98 -7.44
C ALA A 190 -22.21 -2.18 -8.45
N GLU A 191 -21.40 -2.83 -9.28
CA GLU A 191 -20.45 -2.19 -10.20
C GLU A 191 -21.13 -1.25 -11.21
N HIS A 192 -22.38 -1.55 -11.55
CA HIS A 192 -23.20 -0.73 -12.44
C HIS A 192 -23.56 0.64 -11.83
N ILE A 193 -23.60 0.77 -10.51
CA ILE A 193 -23.84 2.05 -9.82
C ILE A 193 -22.58 2.91 -9.90
N LEU A 194 -21.41 2.32 -9.64
CA LEU A 194 -20.12 3.01 -9.77
C LEU A 194 -19.85 3.41 -11.23
N ALA A 195 -20.12 2.51 -12.18
CA ALA A 195 -19.92 2.77 -13.59
C ALA A 195 -20.79 3.92 -14.12
N LYS A 196 -22.01 4.13 -13.56
CA LYS A 196 -22.87 5.28 -13.87
C LYS A 196 -22.32 6.62 -13.37
N ARG A 197 -21.50 6.60 -12.31
CA ARG A 197 -20.85 7.79 -11.73
C ARG A 197 -19.50 8.11 -12.39
N ALA A 198 -19.06 7.29 -13.35
CA ALA A 198 -17.80 7.51 -14.04
C ALA A 198 -17.82 8.79 -14.88
N VAL A 199 -16.72 9.54 -14.88
CA VAL A 199 -16.56 10.80 -15.63
C VAL A 199 -16.72 10.63 -17.15
N ASN A 200 -16.46 9.43 -17.68
CA ASN A 200 -16.65 9.11 -19.09
C ASN A 200 -16.79 7.59 -19.32
N GLN A 201 -17.13 7.21 -20.55
CA GLN A 201 -17.35 5.81 -20.95
C GLN A 201 -16.09 4.94 -20.79
N ARG A 202 -14.89 5.51 -20.98
CA ARG A 202 -13.63 4.77 -20.79
C ARG A 202 -13.46 4.36 -19.33
N VAL A 203 -13.69 5.27 -18.38
CA VAL A 203 -13.62 4.98 -16.94
C VAL A 203 -14.75 4.03 -16.54
N SER A 204 -15.96 4.23 -17.07
CA SER A 204 -17.11 3.34 -16.84
C SER A 204 -16.80 1.89 -17.23
N LYS A 205 -16.26 1.67 -18.44
CA LYS A 205 -15.82 0.35 -18.91
C LYS A 205 -14.74 -0.25 -18.02
N ARG A 206 -13.80 0.58 -17.54
CA ARG A 206 -12.71 0.12 -16.67
C ARG A 206 -13.20 -0.45 -15.34
N VAL A 207 -14.31 0.04 -14.80
CA VAL A 207 -14.94 -0.51 -13.59
C VAL A 207 -15.35 -1.97 -13.82
N TYR A 208 -16.04 -2.25 -14.94
CA TYR A 208 -16.44 -3.60 -15.31
C TYR A 208 -15.23 -4.50 -15.56
N GLU A 209 -14.21 -4.03 -16.29
CA GLU A 209 -12.98 -4.79 -16.56
C GLU A 209 -12.26 -5.23 -15.27
N ILE A 210 -12.31 -4.41 -14.21
CA ILE A 210 -11.71 -4.74 -12.91
C ILE A 210 -12.46 -5.89 -12.24
N VAL A 211 -13.80 -5.87 -12.27
CA VAL A 211 -14.65 -6.95 -11.73
C VAL A 211 -14.49 -8.24 -12.53
N GLU A 212 -14.60 -8.16 -13.86
CA GLU A 212 -14.44 -9.31 -14.76
C GLU A 212 -13.09 -9.99 -14.57
N ARG A 213 -12.01 -9.21 -14.40
CA ARG A 213 -10.67 -9.75 -14.15
C ARG A 213 -10.59 -10.49 -12.81
N MET A 214 -11.27 -10.02 -11.77
CA MET A 214 -11.32 -10.70 -10.48
C MET A 214 -12.10 -12.02 -10.59
N GLU A 215 -13.27 -12.00 -11.21
CA GLU A 215 -14.10 -13.19 -11.43
C GLU A 215 -13.39 -14.22 -12.31
N ALA A 216 -12.72 -13.79 -13.38
CA ALA A 216 -11.95 -14.66 -14.26
C ALA A 216 -10.81 -15.36 -13.52
N LYS A 217 -10.10 -14.65 -12.62
CA LYS A 217 -9.06 -15.24 -11.78
C LYS A 217 -9.61 -16.34 -10.87
N ALA A 218 -10.76 -16.11 -10.24
CA ALA A 218 -11.42 -17.13 -9.41
C ALA A 218 -11.87 -18.34 -10.24
N LYS A 219 -12.50 -18.08 -11.39
CA LYS A 219 -13.00 -19.11 -12.29
C LYS A 219 -11.90 -19.99 -12.86
N ALA A 220 -10.71 -19.43 -13.13
CA ALA A 220 -9.54 -20.19 -13.57
C ALA A 220 -9.09 -21.24 -12.54
N LEU A 221 -9.44 -21.05 -11.27
CA LEU A 221 -9.21 -22.00 -10.17
C LEU A 221 -10.42 -22.90 -9.88
N GLY A 222 -11.48 -22.83 -10.70
CA GLY A 222 -12.73 -23.57 -10.48
C GLY A 222 -13.60 -23.00 -9.36
N VAL A 223 -13.36 -21.76 -8.93
CA VAL A 223 -14.10 -21.10 -7.85
C VAL A 223 -15.04 -20.05 -8.41
N ASP A 224 -16.25 -19.98 -7.86
CA ASP A 224 -17.16 -18.85 -8.09
C ASP A 224 -16.90 -17.74 -7.06
N MET A 225 -16.39 -16.61 -7.52
CA MET A 225 -16.15 -15.44 -6.67
C MET A 225 -17.45 -14.90 -6.06
N ARG A 226 -18.56 -14.91 -6.82
CA ARG A 226 -19.85 -14.39 -6.33
C ARG A 226 -20.40 -15.28 -5.23
N GLY A 227 -20.38 -16.60 -5.41
CA GLY A 227 -20.77 -17.55 -4.37
C GLY A 227 -19.86 -17.55 -3.14
N SER A 228 -18.63 -17.03 -3.24
CA SER A 228 -17.69 -16.92 -2.11
C SER A 228 -17.94 -15.73 -1.18
N GLN A 229 -18.82 -14.81 -1.61
CA GLN A 229 -19.18 -13.59 -0.89
C GLN A 229 -20.71 -13.54 -0.68
N PRO A 230 -21.21 -13.04 0.46
CA PRO A 230 -20.47 -12.56 1.62
C PRO A 230 -19.68 -13.68 2.33
N THR A 231 -18.58 -13.33 2.99
CA THR A 231 -17.84 -14.31 3.79
C THR A 231 -18.67 -14.80 4.99
N GLY A 232 -18.31 -15.93 5.58
CA GLY A 232 -19.00 -16.45 6.77
C GLY A 232 -19.00 -15.47 7.96
N GLY A 233 -18.03 -14.56 8.05
CA GLY A 233 -18.03 -13.48 9.04
C GLY A 233 -19.13 -12.44 8.77
N ASN A 234 -19.31 -12.05 7.51
CA ASN A 234 -20.35 -11.10 7.09
C ASN A 234 -21.75 -11.66 7.30
N ILE A 235 -21.96 -12.95 7.00
CA ILE A 235 -23.24 -13.63 7.21
C ILE A 235 -23.61 -13.66 8.69
N ARG A 236 -22.64 -13.95 9.58
CA ARG A 236 -22.86 -13.84 11.03
C ARG A 236 -23.12 -12.41 11.49
N GLY A 237 -22.56 -11.42 10.78
CA GLY A 237 -22.86 -9.99 10.95
C GLY A 237 -24.24 -9.56 10.41
N GLY A 238 -24.99 -10.50 9.82
CA GLY A 238 -26.37 -10.33 9.37
C GLY A 238 -26.54 -9.98 7.89
N LEU A 239 -25.47 -9.99 7.08
CA LEU A 239 -25.56 -9.76 5.63
C LEU A 239 -26.00 -11.03 4.89
N THR A 240 -26.99 -10.90 4.01
CA THR A 240 -27.69 -12.04 3.38
C THR A 240 -27.24 -12.32 1.95
N SER A 241 -26.84 -11.30 1.19
CA SER A 241 -26.39 -11.44 -0.20
C SER A 241 -25.17 -10.57 -0.52
N ILE A 242 -24.50 -10.88 -1.64
CA ILE A 242 -23.37 -10.08 -2.10
C ILE A 242 -23.83 -8.69 -2.55
N GLU A 243 -25.00 -8.60 -3.17
CA GLU A 243 -25.60 -7.32 -3.59
C GLU A 243 -25.92 -6.44 -2.38
N GLU A 244 -26.49 -6.99 -1.30
CA GLU A 244 -26.73 -6.25 -0.06
C GLU A 244 -25.43 -5.69 0.50
N LYS A 245 -24.39 -6.53 0.61
CA LYS A 245 -23.07 -6.14 1.08
C LYS A 245 -22.46 -5.05 0.21
N SER A 246 -22.51 -5.22 -1.12
CA SER A 246 -21.90 -4.31 -2.08
C SER A 246 -22.64 -2.98 -2.23
N LEU A 247 -23.94 -2.93 -1.95
CA LEU A 247 -24.68 -1.67 -1.86
C LEU A 247 -24.31 -0.86 -0.61
N GLY A 248 -23.89 -1.55 0.46
CA GLY A 248 -23.45 -0.92 1.69
C GLY A 248 -21.99 -0.47 1.68
N ALA A 249 -21.14 -1.07 0.85
CA ALA A 249 -19.72 -0.75 0.72
C ALA A 249 -19.48 0.58 -0.01
#